data_AF-A0A938P7J6-F1
#
_entry.id   AF-A0A938P7J6-F1
#
_cell.length_a   1.000
_cell.length_b   1.000
_cell.length_c   1.000
_cell.angle_alpha   90.00
_cell.angle_beta   90.00
_cell.angle_gamma   90.00
#
_symmetry.space_group_name_H-M   'P 1'
#
loop_
_entity.id
_entity.type
_entity.pdbx_description
1 polymer ?
#
loop_
_entity_poly.entity_id
_entity_poly.type
_entity_poly.pdbx_seq_one_letter_code
_entity_poly.pdbx_strand_id
1 'polypeptide(L)'
;ARYFMTTREAVRLVLHATACAAGGEIFVLDMGRPIKILDLAEMMIRLSGLRPHEDVAITYTGIRPGEKLHEELDLSETSVVRTDHARVFVGKVPQCPAAEIERMCADLEQVLARTTDNDTVRTAILKWVATLDTRQTASAQGARMAP
;
A
#
# COMPACT_ATOMS: atom_id res chain seq x y z
N ALA A 1 1.75 7.62 -10.99
CA ALA A 1 0.59 6.90 -11.54
C ALA A 1 -0.14 6.18 -10.42
N ARG A 2 -1.46 6.02 -10.51
CA ARG A 2 -2.30 5.39 -9.47
C ARG A 2 -3.10 4.26 -10.08
N TYR A 3 -3.39 3.23 -9.29
CA TYR A 3 -4.29 2.16 -9.69
C TYR A 3 -5.73 2.56 -9.41
N PHE A 4 -6.62 2.23 -10.33
CA PHE A 4 -8.06 2.47 -10.18
C PHE A 4 -8.80 1.18 -10.48
N MET A 5 -9.88 0.96 -9.74
CA MET A 5 -10.87 -0.08 -10.03
C MET A 5 -12.24 0.48 -9.70
N THR A 6 -13.28 -0.06 -10.31
CA THR A 6 -14.64 0.35 -9.98
C THR A 6 -15.02 -0.14 -8.59
N THR A 7 -15.89 0.59 -7.89
CA THR A 7 -16.38 0.18 -6.57
C THR A 7 -17.02 -1.21 -6.61
N ARG A 8 -17.77 -1.53 -7.68
CA ARG A 8 -18.40 -2.84 -7.84
C ARG A 8 -17.36 -3.96 -7.96
N GLU A 9 -16.27 -3.74 -8.70
CA GLU A 9 -15.17 -4.70 -8.78
C GLU A 9 -14.47 -4.88 -7.43
N ALA A 10 -14.12 -3.78 -6.77
CA ALA A 10 -13.46 -3.80 -5.46
C ALA A 10 -14.28 -4.62 -4.45
N VAL A 11 -15.57 -4.31 -4.32
CA VAL A 11 -16.47 -5.01 -3.40
C VAL A 11 -16.57 -6.50 -3.75
N ARG A 12 -16.68 -6.86 -5.03
CA ARG A 12 -16.71 -8.28 -5.45
C ARG A 12 -15.46 -9.03 -5.06
N LEU A 13 -14.28 -8.43 -5.28
CA LEU A 13 -13.01 -9.04 -4.93
C LEU A 13 -12.83 -9.18 -3.41
N VAL A 14 -13.24 -8.17 -2.64
CA VAL A 14 -13.22 -8.22 -1.17
C VAL A 14 -14.14 -9.33 -0.66
N LEU A 15 -15.38 -9.42 -1.15
CA LEU A 15 -16.30 -10.47 -0.74
C LEU A 15 -15.76 -11.87 -1.06
N HIS A 16 -15.14 -12.04 -2.23
CA HIS A 16 -14.51 -13.29 -2.61
C HIS A 16 -13.34 -13.65 -1.68
N ALA A 17 -12.45 -12.69 -1.41
CA ALA A 17 -11.33 -12.88 -0.50
C ALA A 17 -11.82 -13.29 0.91
N THR A 18 -12.85 -12.62 1.43
CA THR A 18 -13.41 -12.94 2.75
C THR A 18 -14.08 -14.31 2.81
N ALA A 19 -14.68 -14.78 1.71
CA ALA A 19 -15.31 -16.09 1.66
C ALA A 19 -14.29 -17.24 1.70
N CYS A 20 -13.06 -16.98 1.26
CA CYS A 20 -11.95 -17.95 1.22
C CYS A 20 -10.99 -17.82 2.41
N ALA A 21 -11.20 -16.87 3.33
CA ALA A 21 -10.28 -16.59 4.41
C ALA A 21 -10.42 -17.62 5.55
N ALA A 22 -9.29 -18.15 6.03
CA ALA A 22 -9.24 -19.00 7.23
C ALA A 22 -8.79 -18.22 8.49
N GLY A 23 -8.27 -17.01 8.32
CA GLY A 23 -7.86 -16.10 9.38
C GLY A 23 -6.36 -15.81 9.35
N GLY A 24 -5.99 -14.53 9.43
CA GLY A 24 -4.59 -14.08 9.46
C GLY A 24 -3.96 -13.84 8.09
N GLU A 25 -4.68 -14.08 6.99
CA GLU A 25 -4.21 -13.78 5.65
C GLU A 25 -4.33 -12.29 5.33
N ILE A 26 -3.34 -11.76 4.62
CA ILE A 26 -3.38 -10.41 4.05
C ILE A 26 -3.63 -10.56 2.55
N PHE A 27 -4.80 -10.16 2.08
CA PHE A 27 -5.15 -10.27 0.68
C PHE A 27 -4.66 -9.06 -0.13
N VAL A 28 -4.06 -9.34 -1.29
CA VAL A 28 -3.63 -8.36 -2.28
C VAL A 28 -4.51 -8.51 -3.52
N LEU A 29 -5.10 -7.39 -3.97
CA LEU A 29 -6.01 -7.38 -5.10
C LEU A 29 -5.30 -6.87 -6.35
N ASP A 30 -5.41 -7.62 -7.45
CA ASP A 30 -4.92 -7.13 -8.74
C ASP A 30 -5.85 -6.04 -9.27
N MET A 31 -5.32 -4.82 -9.34
CA MET A 31 -6.02 -3.62 -9.78
C MET A 31 -5.80 -3.30 -11.27
N GLY A 32 -5.12 -4.18 -12.01
CA GLY A 32 -4.78 -3.97 -13.41
C GLY A 32 -3.61 -3.01 -13.59
N ARG A 33 -3.66 -2.20 -14.65
CA ARG A 33 -2.56 -1.28 -14.99
C ARG A 33 -2.71 0.06 -14.28
N PRO A 34 -1.61 0.68 -13.81
CA PRO A 34 -1.68 2.00 -13.21
C PRO A 34 -1.97 3.06 -14.28
N ILE A 35 -2.79 4.05 -13.93
CA ILE A 35 -3.19 5.16 -14.79
C ILE A 35 -2.43 6.42 -14.37
N LYS A 36 -1.93 7.20 -15.33
CA LYS A 36 -1.31 8.50 -15.03
C LYS A 36 -2.39 9.51 -14.69
N ILE A 37 -2.16 10.32 -13.66
CA ILE A 37 -3.12 11.35 -13.23
C ILE A 37 -3.34 12.42 -14.31
N LEU A 38 -2.31 12.73 -15.10
CA LEU A 38 -2.44 13.62 -16.25
C LEU A 38 -3.42 13.06 -17.29
N ASP A 39 -3.25 11.81 -17.70
CA ASP A 39 -4.13 11.15 -18.69
C ASP A 39 -5.59 11.14 -18.20
N LEU A 40 -5.79 10.89 -16.90
CA LEU A 40 -7.11 10.96 -16.27
C LEU A 40 -7.71 12.37 -16.33
N ALA A 41 -6.94 13.40 -15.98
CA ALA A 41 -7.40 14.78 -16.02
C ALA A 41 -7.80 15.21 -17.44
N GLU A 42 -6.96 14.92 -18.44
CA GLU A 42 -7.27 15.23 -19.84
C GLU A 42 -8.50 14.45 -20.34
N MET A 43 -8.65 13.18 -19.93
CA MET A 43 -9.83 12.39 -20.27
C MET A 43 -11.11 13.00 -19.70
N MET A 44 -11.10 13.47 -18.46
CA MET A 44 -12.26 14.13 -17.83
C MET A 44 -12.66 15.41 -18.56
N ILE A 45 -11.68 16.22 -18.99
CA ILE A 45 -11.92 17.43 -19.79
C ILE A 45 -12.57 17.07 -21.14
N ARG A 46 -12.01 16.08 -21.86
CA ARG A 46 -12.56 15.61 -23.14
C ARG A 46 -13.97 15.04 -23.01
N LEU A 47 -14.25 14.28 -21.95
CA LEU A 47 -15.59 13.74 -21.67
C LEU A 47 -16.62 14.84 -21.39
N SER A 48 -16.16 16.02 -20.99
CA SER A 48 -17.01 17.20 -20.80
C SER A 48 -17.23 18.00 -22.10
N GLY A 49 -16.72 17.51 -23.24
CA GLY A 49 -16.82 18.17 -24.55
C GLY A 49 -15.83 19.32 -24.76
N LEU A 50 -14.81 19.43 -23.92
CA LEU A 50 -13.81 20.51 -23.93
C LEU A 50 -12.43 20.00 -24.39
N ARG A 51 -11.59 20.92 -24.86
CA ARG A 51 -10.22 20.64 -25.29
C ARG A 51 -9.23 20.92 -24.16
N PRO A 52 -8.47 19.90 -23.69
CA PRO A 52 -7.42 20.10 -22.69
C PRO A 52 -6.38 21.12 -23.16
N HIS A 53 -5.89 21.95 -22.23
CA HIS A 53 -4.89 23.01 -22.47
C HIS A 53 -5.36 24.18 -23.34
N GLU A 54 -6.56 24.13 -23.92
CA GLU A 54 -7.17 25.24 -24.67
C GLU A 54 -8.37 25.82 -23.91
N ASP A 55 -9.39 25.00 -23.67
CA ASP A 55 -10.62 25.42 -23.00
C ASP A 55 -10.48 25.31 -21.47
N VAL A 56 -9.61 24.41 -21.00
CA VAL A 56 -9.28 24.22 -19.58
C VAL A 56 -7.77 24.05 -19.40
N ALA A 57 -7.15 24.96 -18.66
CA ALA A 57 -5.73 24.91 -18.34
C ALA A 57 -5.42 23.84 -17.27
N ILE A 58 -4.28 23.16 -17.42
CA ILE A 58 -3.77 22.19 -16.44
C ILE A 58 -2.54 22.80 -15.73
N THR A 59 -2.64 22.96 -14.42
CA THR A 59 -1.55 23.50 -13.58
C THR A 59 -0.98 22.41 -12.68
N TYR A 60 0.34 22.25 -12.69
CA TYR A 60 1.05 21.33 -11.80
C TYR A 60 1.32 21.99 -10.45
N THR A 61 0.72 21.48 -9.38
CA THR A 61 0.89 22.02 -8.01
C THR A 61 2.07 21.41 -7.24
N GLY A 62 2.83 20.51 -7.86
CA GLY A 62 3.86 19.73 -7.19
C GLY A 62 3.29 18.61 -6.31
N ILE A 63 4.20 17.86 -5.68
CA ILE A 63 3.86 16.74 -4.80
C ILE A 63 3.64 17.23 -3.37
N ARG A 64 2.60 16.73 -2.69
CA ARG A 64 2.38 17.06 -1.28
C ARG A 64 3.30 16.24 -0.38
N PRO A 65 3.70 16.75 0.80
CA PRO A 65 4.54 16.00 1.74
C PRO A 65 3.95 14.62 2.05
N GLY A 66 4.75 13.56 1.90
CA GLY A 66 4.34 12.18 2.13
C GLY A 66 3.62 11.48 0.96
N GLU A 67 3.35 12.17 -0.15
CA GLU A 67 2.79 11.51 -1.33
C GLU A 67 3.84 10.70 -2.09
N LYS A 68 3.43 9.53 -2.59
CA LYS A 68 4.20 8.78 -3.58
C LYS A 68 3.84 9.24 -5.00
N LEU A 69 4.85 9.32 -5.87
CA LEU A 69 4.65 9.60 -7.30
C LEU A 69 4.02 8.40 -8.02
N HIS A 70 4.37 7.18 -7.61
CA HIS A 70 3.85 5.92 -8.12
C HIS A 70 3.44 5.00 -6.97
N GLU A 71 2.32 4.31 -7.14
CA GLU A 71 1.94 3.22 -6.25
C GLU A 71 2.67 1.94 -6.63
N GLU A 72 2.95 1.12 -5.62
CA GLU A 72 3.56 -0.19 -5.76
C GLU A 72 2.48 -1.26 -5.61
N LEU A 73 2.42 -2.18 -6.57
CA LEU A 73 1.59 -3.38 -6.49
C LEU A 73 2.50 -4.56 -6.86
N ASP A 74 3.02 -5.24 -5.85
CA ASP A 74 3.91 -6.38 -6.04
C ASP A 74 3.10 -7.68 -6.02
N LEU A 75 2.88 -8.23 -7.22
CA LEU A 75 2.24 -9.52 -7.45
C LEU A 75 3.25 -10.60 -7.86
N SER A 76 4.54 -10.38 -7.59
CA SER A 76 5.57 -11.39 -7.86
C SER A 76 5.34 -12.64 -7.02
N GLU A 77 5.70 -13.81 -7.57
CA GLU A 77 5.57 -15.08 -6.87
C GLU A 77 6.37 -15.14 -5.55
N THR A 78 7.37 -14.27 -5.40
CA THR A 78 8.13 -14.10 -4.16
C THR A 78 7.33 -13.41 -3.06
N SER A 79 6.38 -12.55 -3.42
CA SER A 79 5.65 -11.69 -2.48
C SER A 79 4.22 -12.16 -2.23
N VAL A 80 3.64 -12.96 -3.13
CA VAL A 80 2.26 -13.45 -3.01
C VAL A 80 2.09 -14.91 -3.39
N VAL A 81 0.97 -15.51 -2.95
CA VAL A 81 0.46 -16.82 -3.34
C VAL A 81 -0.88 -16.62 -4.07
N ARG A 82 -1.11 -17.36 -5.15
CA ARG A 82 -2.38 -17.29 -5.89
C ARG A 82 -3.52 -17.94 -5.10
N THR A 83 -4.69 -17.33 -5.15
CA THR A 83 -5.95 -17.98 -4.75
C THR A 83 -6.62 -18.60 -5.98
N ASP A 84 -7.78 -19.22 -5.77
CA ASP A 84 -8.64 -19.74 -6.85
C ASP A 84 -9.18 -18.63 -7.77
N HIS A 85 -9.19 -17.38 -7.32
CA HIS A 85 -9.60 -16.24 -8.12
C HIS A 85 -8.39 -15.52 -8.74
N ALA A 86 -8.41 -15.34 -10.06
CA ALA A 86 -7.28 -14.82 -10.83
C ALA A 86 -6.78 -13.42 -10.39
N ARG A 87 -7.63 -12.63 -9.73
CA ARG A 87 -7.33 -11.26 -9.26
C ARG A 87 -7.20 -11.13 -7.74
N VAL A 88 -7.20 -12.22 -6.99
CA VAL A 88 -7.05 -12.22 -5.53
C VAL A 88 -5.84 -13.07 -5.15
N PHE A 89 -4.96 -12.50 -4.34
CA PHE A 89 -3.71 -13.13 -3.93
C PHE A 89 -3.58 -13.05 -2.41
N VAL A 90 -2.85 -13.99 -1.80
CA VAL A 90 -2.48 -13.95 -0.39
C VAL A 90 -1.03 -13.47 -0.29
N GLY A 91 -0.81 -12.35 0.39
CA GLY A 91 0.51 -11.79 0.65
C GLY A 91 1.32 -12.69 1.58
N LYS A 92 2.58 -12.94 1.22
CA LYS A 92 3.57 -13.62 2.07
C LYS A 92 4.14 -12.60 3.05
N VAL A 93 3.36 -12.30 4.09
CA VAL A 93 3.76 -11.30 5.09
C VAL A 93 4.38 -11.99 6.30
N PRO A 94 5.57 -11.56 6.75
CA PRO A 94 6.17 -12.09 7.96
C PRO A 94 5.31 -11.75 9.17
N GLN A 95 5.18 -12.72 10.06
CA GLN A 95 4.43 -12.56 11.30
C GLN A 95 5.25 -11.72 12.29
N CYS A 96 4.58 -10.78 12.96
CA CYS A 96 5.15 -10.02 14.07
C CYS A 96 4.61 -10.56 15.39
N PRO A 97 5.46 -10.95 16.36
CA PRO A 97 5.00 -11.43 17.66
C PRO A 97 4.16 -10.37 18.37
N ALA A 98 3.04 -10.77 18.98
CA ALA A 98 2.14 -9.86 19.70
C ALA A 98 2.88 -9.03 20.78
N ALA A 99 3.77 -9.67 21.53
CA ALA A 99 4.59 -9.00 22.54
C ALA A 99 5.49 -7.89 21.96
N GLU A 100 5.88 -7.97 20.68
CA GLU A 100 6.63 -6.90 20.02
C GLU A 100 5.73 -5.71 19.66
N ILE A 101 4.53 -5.99 19.14
CA ILE A 101 3.51 -4.97 18.89
C ILE A 101 3.12 -4.26 20.19
N GLU A 102 2.89 -5.01 21.27
CA GLU A 102 2.54 -4.45 22.59
C GLU A 102 3.64 -3.51 23.11
N ARG A 103 4.92 -3.89 22.99
CA ARG A 103 6.04 -3.00 23.36
C ARG A 103 6.05 -1.73 22.51
N MET A 104 5.85 -1.85 21.20
CA MET A 104 5.79 -0.68 20.31
C MET A 104 4.64 0.26 20.67
N CYS A 105 3.46 -0.27 21.00
CA CYS A 105 2.33 0.52 21.48
C CYS A 105 2.63 1.22 22.81
N ALA A 106 3.19 0.50 23.80
CA ALA A 106 3.55 1.07 25.08
C ALA A 106 4.61 2.18 24.95
N ASP A 107 5.59 2.00 24.08
CA ASP A 107 6.59 3.03 23.78
C ASP A 107 5.94 4.27 23.13
N LEU A 108 4.95 4.09 22.23
CA LEU A 108 4.23 5.19 21.61
C LEU A 108 3.42 6.00 22.62
N GLU A 109 2.71 5.33 23.52
CA GLU A 109 1.96 5.95 24.59
C GLU A 109 2.86 6.81 25.48
N GLN A 110 4.06 6.33 25.80
CA GLN A 110 5.03 7.12 26.57
C GLN A 110 5.54 8.35 25.82
N VAL A 111 5.76 8.25 24.51
CA VAL A 111 6.15 9.41 23.68
C VAL A 111 5.02 10.44 23.66
N LEU A 112 3.78 10.00 23.42
CA LEU A 112 2.61 10.87 23.36
C LEU A 112 2.29 11.53 24.72
N ALA A 113 2.58 10.84 25.83
CA ALA A 113 2.44 11.42 27.16
C ALA A 113 3.44 12.56 27.45
N ARG A 114 4.53 12.64 26.69
CA ARG A 114 5.62 13.61 26.90
C ARG A 114 5.62 14.74 25.87
N THR A 115 5.00 14.55 24.70
CA THR A 115 4.99 15.55 23.63
C THR A 115 3.77 15.43 22.73
N THR A 116 3.34 16.58 22.18
CA THR A 116 2.37 16.68 21.09
C THR A 116 3.05 17.05 19.77
N ASP A 117 4.38 17.12 19.74
CA ASP A 117 5.16 17.41 18.55
C ASP A 117 5.11 16.24 17.54
N ASN A 118 4.59 16.52 16.36
CA ASN A 118 4.42 15.55 15.28
C ASN A 118 5.74 15.00 14.76
N ASP A 119 6.84 15.76 14.82
CA ASP A 119 8.13 15.33 14.30
C ASP A 119 8.77 14.28 15.22
N THR A 120 8.67 14.47 16.53
CA THR A 120 9.10 13.50 17.53
C THR A 120 8.29 12.20 17.43
N VAL A 121 6.97 12.30 17.30
CA VAL A 121 6.08 11.12 17.12
C VAL A 121 6.40 10.40 15.82
N ARG A 122 6.59 11.13 14.71
CA ARG A 122 6.97 10.56 13.42
C ARG A 122 8.29 9.79 13.52
N THR A 123 9.29 10.36 14.21
CA THR A 123 10.60 9.73 14.37
C THR A 123 10.51 8.41 15.15
N ALA A 124 9.70 8.36 16.21
CA ALA A 124 9.45 7.13 16.96
C ALA A 124 8.83 6.03 16.09
N ILE A 125 7.79 6.38 15.32
CA ILE A 125 7.11 5.45 14.40
C ILE A 125 8.09 4.95 13.32
N LEU A 126 8.85 5.85 12.69
CA LEU A 126 9.82 5.50 11.65
C LEU A 126 10.92 4.57 12.16
N LYS A 127 11.37 4.73 13.40
CA LYS A 127 12.34 3.80 14.02
C LYS A 127 11.80 2.38 14.07
N TRP A 128 10.52 2.19 14.42
CA TRP A 128 9.93 0.86 14.42
C TRP A 128 9.73 0.30 13.02
N VAL A 129 9.23 1.11 12.08
CA VAL A 129 9.07 0.69 10.68
C VAL A 129 10.41 0.27 10.08
N ALA A 130 11.48 1.03 10.30
CA ALA A 130 12.83 0.67 9.85
C ALA A 130 13.36 -0.62 10.50
N THR A 131 13.03 -0.84 11.78
CA THR A 131 13.39 -2.09 12.49
C THR A 131 12.68 -3.30 11.88
N LEU A 132 11.45 -3.12 11.41
CA LEU A 132 10.68 -4.16 10.72
C LEU A 132 11.25 -4.41 9.31
N ASP A 133 11.56 -3.36 8.56
CA ASP A 133 12.07 -3.44 7.18
C ASP A 133 13.47 -4.07 7.10
N THR A 134 14.36 -3.73 8.04
CA THR A 134 15.72 -4.31 8.14
C THR A 134 15.68 -5.82 8.45
N ARG A 135 14.63 -6.29 9.13
CA ARG A 135 14.45 -7.73 9.42
C ARG A 135 13.77 -8.49 8.28
N GLN A 136 12.95 -7.82 7.48
CA GLN A 136 12.34 -8.39 6.27
C GLN A 136 13.40 -8.72 5.21
N THR A 137 14.39 -7.85 5.02
CA THR A 137 15.52 -8.07 4.11
C THR A 137 16.47 -9.19 4.57
N ALA A 138 16.71 -9.32 5.88
CA ALA A 138 17.54 -10.39 6.45
C ALA A 138 16.89 -11.79 6.36
N SER A 139 15.57 -11.90 6.57
CA SER A 139 14.83 -13.16 6.42
C SER A 139 14.78 -13.64 4.96
N ALA A 140 14.66 -12.70 4.00
CA ALA A 140 14.69 -13.02 2.57
C ALA A 140 16.07 -13.51 2.06
N GLN A 141 17.16 -13.13 2.73
CA GLN A 141 18.52 -13.60 2.41
C GLN A 141 18.84 -14.98 3.02
N GLY A 142 18.27 -15.33 4.18
CA GLY A 142 18.43 -16.64 4.80
C GLY A 142 17.82 -17.79 3.98
N ALA A 143 16.77 -17.52 3.19
CA ALA A 143 16.14 -18.50 2.30
C ALA A 143 16.93 -18.76 0.99
N ARG A 144 17.99 -17.99 0.69
CA ARG A 144 18.84 -18.17 -0.50
C ARG A 144 20.01 -19.15 -0.29
N MET A 145 20.18 -19.73 0.90
CA MET A 145 21.30 -20.65 1.22
C MET A 145 20.88 -22.02 1.75
N ALA A 146 19.64 -22.45 1.52
CA ALA A 146 19.27 -23.86 1.68
C ALA A 146 19.44 -24.58 0.33
N PRO A 147 20.24 -25.68 0.27
CA PRO A 147 20.63 -26.36 -0.97
C PRO A 147 19.47 -27.04 -1.71
#